data_AF-A0A959GZX9-F1
#
_entry.id   AF-A0A959GZX9-F1
#
_cell.length_a   1.000
_cell.length_b   1.000
_cell.length_c   1.000
_cell.angle_alpha   90.00
_cell.angle_beta   90.00
_cell.angle_gamma   90.00
#
_symmetry.space_group_name_H-M   'P 1'
#
loop_
_entity.id
_entity.type
_entity.pdbx_description
1 polymer ?
#
loop_
_entity_poly.entity_id
_entity_poly.type
_entity_poly.pdbx_seq_one_letter_code
_entity_poly.pdbx_strand_id
1 'polypeptide(L)'
;MKTIMKKINTNRFPGRVVMLVACVFCYATLLSAQSDGGDEDSGKSEAIIECRFKGVNNRTIVLEAIVKTKEDDSYVRVEGTKVNFYLTDDDTEKPLGTSISNGRGVAALYLPENAMPPGIHIFTASIENDPRFIDSREEVSVKGSNFNMSLESEGSARQVHITLSTTDDEGNEIPAPEVDVNLYVKRMFG
;
A
#
# COMPACT_ATOMS: atom_id res chain seq x y z
N MET A 1 -17.59 38.66 45.85
CA MET A 1 -18.44 38.56 47.06
C MET A 1 -18.45 37.12 47.51
N LYS A 2 -17.92 36.83 48.70
CA LYS A 2 -17.93 35.52 49.37
C LYS A 2 -19.40 35.05 49.55
N THR A 3 -19.65 33.74 49.46
CA THR A 3 -20.01 32.90 50.62
C THR A 3 -20.47 31.52 50.16
N ILE A 4 -19.75 30.52 50.67
CA ILE A 4 -20.09 29.10 50.73
C ILE A 4 -21.21 28.93 51.75
N MET A 5 -22.25 28.14 51.43
CA MET A 5 -22.88 27.13 52.30
C MET A 5 -24.28 26.80 51.80
N LYS A 6 -24.56 25.51 51.57
CA LYS A 6 -25.81 24.93 52.07
C LYS A 6 -25.63 23.49 52.52
N LYS A 7 -26.05 23.29 53.77
CA LYS A 7 -26.08 22.08 54.59
C LYS A 7 -26.91 20.94 53.99
N ILE A 8 -26.35 19.73 54.05
CA ILE A 8 -26.82 18.50 54.75
C ILE A 8 -28.34 18.42 55.02
N ASN A 9 -29.03 17.39 54.51
CA ASN A 9 -29.74 16.43 55.40
C ASN A 9 -30.15 15.08 54.76
N THR A 10 -29.69 14.05 55.47
CA THR A 10 -30.10 12.66 55.72
C THR A 10 -31.59 12.28 55.59
N ASN A 11 -31.85 11.08 55.04
CA ASN A 11 -32.63 9.94 55.59
C ASN A 11 -33.06 8.99 54.44
N ARG A 12 -32.57 7.75 54.32
CA ARG A 12 -32.97 6.50 55.03
C ARG A 12 -34.50 6.29 55.13
N PHE A 13 -35.07 5.40 54.30
CA PHE A 13 -35.57 4.07 54.69
C PHE A 13 -36.17 3.30 53.48
N PRO A 14 -36.23 1.95 53.52
CA PRO A 14 -36.41 1.06 52.38
C PRO A 14 -37.87 0.60 52.21
N GLY A 15 -38.22 0.19 51.00
CA GLY A 15 -39.52 -0.40 50.69
C GLY A 15 -39.39 -1.46 49.62
N ARG A 16 -39.37 -2.72 50.06
CA ARG A 16 -39.38 -3.94 49.24
C ARG A 16 -40.70 -4.06 48.47
N VAL A 17 -40.56 -4.56 47.23
CA VAL A 17 -41.42 -5.56 46.58
C VAL A 17 -42.90 -5.21 46.47
N VAL A 18 -43.34 -4.89 45.24
CA VAL A 18 -44.61 -5.42 44.69
C VAL A 18 -44.39 -5.76 43.21
N MET A 19 -44.69 -7.01 42.92
CA MET A 19 -44.76 -7.70 41.63
C MET A 19 -46.20 -7.56 41.09
N LEU A 20 -46.39 -7.30 39.80
CA LEU A 20 -47.52 -7.69 38.92
C LEU A 20 -47.49 -6.80 37.65
N VAL A 21 -47.11 -7.33 36.48
CA VAL A 21 -47.93 -8.08 35.50
C VAL A 21 -48.76 -7.17 34.58
N ALA A 22 -48.61 -7.47 33.28
CA ALA A 22 -49.45 -7.14 32.12
C ALA A 22 -49.36 -5.73 31.52
N CYS A 23 -48.53 -5.60 30.46
CA CYS A 23 -48.84 -4.73 29.33
C CYS A 23 -48.96 -5.59 28.06
N VAL A 24 -50.21 -5.81 27.68
CA VAL A 24 -50.69 -6.38 26.42
C VAL A 24 -50.65 -5.27 25.37
N PHE A 25 -49.96 -5.56 24.25
CA PHE A 25 -50.09 -4.96 22.92
C PHE A 25 -50.07 -3.43 22.75
N CYS A 26 -48.91 -2.92 22.29
CA CYS A 26 -48.89 -1.94 21.21
C CYS A 26 -48.06 -2.53 20.06
N TYR A 27 -48.75 -2.95 19.01
CA TYR A 27 -48.20 -3.15 17.67
C TYR A 27 -47.58 -1.83 17.21
N ALA A 28 -46.29 -1.66 17.41
CA ALA A 28 -45.45 -0.87 16.55
C ALA A 28 -44.50 -1.86 15.89
N THR A 29 -44.79 -2.19 14.64
CA THR A 29 -43.87 -2.86 13.73
C THR A 29 -42.62 -1.97 13.59
N LEU A 30 -41.69 -2.14 14.52
CA LEU A 30 -40.28 -1.84 14.27
C LEU A 30 -39.84 -2.87 13.22
N LEU A 31 -40.03 -2.51 11.96
CA LEU A 31 -39.13 -2.92 10.90
C LEU A 31 -37.75 -2.43 11.31
N SER A 32 -37.07 -3.21 12.14
CA SER A 32 -35.62 -3.25 12.09
C SER A 32 -35.31 -3.76 10.69
N ALA A 33 -35.07 -2.82 9.78
CA ALA A 33 -34.21 -3.08 8.64
C ALA A 33 -32.84 -3.41 9.24
N GLN A 34 -32.69 -4.67 9.67
CA GLN A 34 -31.39 -5.29 9.72
C GLN A 34 -30.93 -5.23 8.26
N SER A 35 -30.07 -4.27 7.94
CA SER A 35 -29.21 -4.40 6.79
C SER A 35 -28.37 -5.63 7.10
N ASP A 36 -28.92 -6.77 6.70
CA ASP A 36 -28.22 -8.01 6.52
C ASP A 36 -27.16 -7.69 5.47
N GLY A 37 -26.04 -7.15 5.92
CA GLY A 37 -24.78 -7.19 5.19
C GLY A 37 -24.38 -8.65 5.17
N GLY A 38 -25.16 -9.45 4.45
CA GLY A 38 -24.74 -10.75 4.02
C GLY A 38 -23.48 -10.50 3.21
N ASP A 39 -22.37 -11.03 3.71
CA ASP A 39 -21.33 -11.53 2.83
C ASP A 39 -22.05 -12.52 1.89
N GLU A 40 -22.57 -11.99 0.79
CA GLU A 40 -22.76 -12.78 -0.41
C GLU A 40 -21.37 -13.35 -0.71
N ASP A 41 -21.21 -14.63 -0.39
CA ASP A 41 -20.11 -15.44 -0.87
C ASP A 41 -20.11 -15.32 -2.39
N SER A 42 -19.38 -14.32 -2.88
CA SER A 42 -19.49 -13.82 -4.25
C SER A 42 -18.94 -14.81 -5.28
N GLY A 43 -18.57 -16.02 -4.85
CA GLY A 43 -17.85 -17.02 -5.63
C GLY A 43 -16.47 -16.54 -6.07
N LYS A 44 -16.02 -15.37 -5.59
CA LYS A 44 -14.75 -14.76 -5.95
C LYS A 44 -13.63 -15.33 -5.09
N SER A 45 -12.51 -15.64 -5.73
CA SER A 45 -11.31 -16.10 -5.05
C SER A 45 -10.48 -14.92 -4.53
N GLU A 46 -9.61 -15.18 -3.56
CA GLU A 46 -8.64 -14.19 -3.11
C GLU A 46 -7.50 -14.05 -4.14
N ALA A 47 -7.15 -12.81 -4.49
CA ALA A 47 -5.97 -12.49 -5.29
C ALA A 47 -4.90 -11.88 -4.37
N ILE A 48 -3.66 -12.30 -4.59
CA ILE A 48 -2.48 -11.72 -3.95
C ILE A 48 -1.73 -10.91 -4.98
N ILE A 49 -1.44 -9.67 -4.64
CA ILE A 49 -0.67 -8.75 -5.47
C ILE A 49 0.70 -8.57 -4.82
N GLU A 50 1.75 -8.66 -5.62
CA GLU A 50 3.09 -8.23 -5.23
C GLU A 50 3.49 -7.03 -6.09
N CYS A 51 3.59 -5.85 -5.47
CA CYS A 51 3.97 -4.62 -6.14
C CYS A 51 5.51 -4.47 -6.13
N ARG A 52 6.10 -4.15 -7.29
CA ARG A 52 7.55 -3.99 -7.44
C ARG A 52 7.86 -2.72 -8.22
N PHE A 53 8.88 -2.00 -7.77
CA PHE A 53 9.46 -0.85 -8.44
C PHE A 53 10.80 -1.21 -9.07
N LYS A 54 11.04 -0.81 -10.33
CA LYS A 54 12.32 -0.99 -11.02
C LYS A 54 12.72 0.27 -11.77
N GLY A 55 13.95 0.74 -11.55
CA GLY A 55 14.61 1.70 -12.42
C GLY A 55 15.40 0.98 -13.51
N VAL A 56 15.19 1.34 -14.78
CA VAL A 56 15.91 0.82 -15.95
C VAL A 56 16.71 1.96 -16.57
N ASN A 57 18.04 1.79 -16.63
CA ASN A 57 19.00 2.73 -17.21
C ASN A 57 18.91 4.18 -16.68
N ASN A 58 18.48 4.37 -15.43
CA ASN A 58 18.23 5.68 -14.80
C ASN A 58 17.19 6.57 -15.53
N ARG A 59 16.46 6.04 -16.51
CA ARG A 59 15.54 6.82 -17.35
C ARG A 59 14.11 6.32 -17.38
N THR A 60 13.91 5.03 -17.13
CA THR A 60 12.58 4.42 -17.22
C THR A 60 12.26 3.77 -15.91
N ILE A 61 11.13 4.17 -15.34
CA ILE A 61 10.58 3.55 -14.15
C ILE A 61 9.55 2.53 -14.61
N VAL A 62 9.62 1.34 -14.04
CA VAL A 62 8.66 0.26 -14.29
C VAL A 62 8.03 -0.13 -12.96
N LEU A 63 6.71 0.01 -12.89
CA LEU A 63 5.90 -0.59 -11.83
C LEU A 63 5.40 -1.94 -12.33
N GLU A 64 5.70 -3.00 -11.59
CA GLU A 64 5.20 -4.35 -11.87
C GLU A 64 4.28 -4.80 -10.74
N ALA A 65 3.11 -5.31 -11.10
CA ALA A 65 2.24 -6.05 -10.20
C ALA A 65 2.26 -7.53 -10.62
N ILE A 66 2.65 -8.41 -9.70
CA ILE A 66 2.58 -9.86 -9.90
C ILE A 66 1.32 -10.37 -9.22
N VAL A 67 0.36 -10.81 -10.02
CA VAL A 67 -0.93 -11.33 -9.56
C VAL A 67 -0.83 -12.85 -9.38
N LYS A 68 -1.18 -13.31 -8.18
CA LYS A 68 -1.23 -14.72 -7.81
C LYS A 68 -2.59 -15.02 -7.19
N THR A 69 -3.01 -16.27 -7.25
CA THR A 69 -4.14 -16.80 -6.48
C THR A 69 -3.76 -18.15 -5.88
N LYS A 70 -4.54 -18.60 -4.89
CA LYS A 70 -4.29 -19.87 -4.21
C LYS A 70 -5.14 -20.95 -4.86
N GLU A 71 -4.48 -21.94 -5.48
CA GLU A 71 -5.10 -23.13 -6.07
C GLU A 71 -4.42 -24.38 -5.48
N ASP A 72 -5.21 -25.30 -4.93
CA ASP A 72 -4.74 -26.59 -4.38
C ASP A 72 -3.50 -26.46 -3.46
N ASP A 73 -3.56 -25.51 -2.52
CA ASP A 73 -2.48 -25.16 -1.57
C ASP A 73 -1.18 -24.62 -2.20
N SER A 74 -1.21 -24.22 -3.47
CA SER A 74 -0.09 -23.59 -4.17
C SER A 74 -0.46 -22.20 -4.70
N TYR A 75 0.55 -21.34 -4.85
CA TYR A 75 0.36 -20.02 -5.46
C TYR A 75 0.61 -20.11 -6.97
N VAL A 76 -0.45 -19.89 -7.73
CA VAL A 76 -0.41 -19.89 -9.20
C VAL A 76 -0.52 -18.45 -9.70
N ARG A 77 0.22 -18.12 -10.76
CA ARG A 77 0.20 -16.78 -11.37
C ARG A 77 -0.99 -16.64 -12.30
N VAL A 78 -1.64 -15.48 -12.26
CA VAL A 78 -2.91 -15.28 -12.96
C VAL A 78 -2.78 -14.30 -14.11
N GLU A 79 -3.17 -14.73 -15.31
CA GLU A 79 -3.25 -13.91 -16.51
C GLU A 79 -4.62 -13.21 -16.66
N GLY A 80 -4.63 -12.11 -17.41
CA GLY A 80 -5.85 -11.41 -17.83
C GLY A 80 -6.46 -10.52 -16.75
N THR A 81 -5.79 -10.33 -15.62
CA THR A 81 -6.28 -9.49 -14.52
C THR A 81 -5.90 -8.04 -14.78
N LYS A 82 -6.90 -7.15 -14.75
CA LYS A 82 -6.68 -5.71 -14.84
C LYS A 82 -6.18 -5.18 -13.51
N VAL A 83 -5.04 -4.49 -13.55
CA VAL A 83 -4.42 -3.82 -12.39
C VAL A 83 -4.41 -2.32 -12.63
N ASN A 84 -4.90 -1.55 -11.67
CA ASN A 84 -4.83 -0.10 -11.60
C ASN A 84 -3.60 0.30 -10.77
N PHE A 85 -2.86 1.30 -11.22
CA PHE A 85 -1.69 1.84 -10.52
C PHE A 85 -1.94 3.27 -10.07
N TYR A 86 -1.55 3.58 -8.85
CA TYR A 86 -1.69 4.89 -8.22
C TYR A 86 -0.36 5.37 -7.63
N LEU A 87 -0.22 6.69 -7.50
CA LEU A 87 0.80 7.37 -6.72
C LEU A 87 0.10 8.12 -5.60
N THR A 88 0.51 7.90 -4.35
CA THR A 88 0.06 8.71 -3.22
C THR A 88 1.00 9.90 -3.06
N ASP A 89 0.43 11.09 -3.12
CA ASP A 89 1.10 12.38 -2.95
C ASP A 89 0.25 13.24 -2.00
N ASP A 90 0.81 13.73 -0.89
CA ASP A 90 0.09 14.47 0.16
C ASP A 90 -1.27 13.85 0.56
N ASP A 91 -1.27 12.57 0.94
CA ASP A 91 -2.46 11.78 1.30
C ASP A 91 -3.54 11.66 0.18
N THR A 92 -3.20 12.04 -1.05
CA THR A 92 -4.08 11.95 -2.21
C THR A 92 -3.60 10.89 -3.18
N GLU A 93 -4.44 9.90 -3.49
CA GLU A 93 -4.15 8.89 -4.51
C GLU A 93 -4.41 9.45 -5.92
N LYS A 94 -3.35 9.57 -6.72
CA LYS A 94 -3.40 9.98 -8.13
C LYS A 94 -3.29 8.76 -9.05
N PRO A 95 -4.23 8.55 -9.99
CA PRO A 95 -4.12 7.45 -10.94
C PRO A 95 -2.97 7.67 -11.92
N LEU A 96 -2.12 6.65 -12.06
CA LEU A 96 -1.00 6.63 -13.02
C LEU A 96 -1.39 5.93 -14.32
N GLY A 97 -2.19 4.87 -14.23
CA GLY A 97 -2.60 4.08 -15.39
C GLY A 97 -3.08 2.69 -15.02
N THR A 98 -3.32 1.88 -16.04
CA THR A 98 -3.81 0.51 -15.87
C THR A 98 -3.05 -0.43 -16.80
N SER A 99 -2.86 -1.68 -16.39
CA SER A 99 -2.21 -2.72 -17.20
C SER A 99 -2.87 -4.08 -16.95
N ILE A 100 -2.74 -5.00 -17.90
CA ILE A 100 -3.33 -6.34 -17.79
C ILE A 100 -2.20 -7.34 -17.54
N SER A 101 -2.41 -8.26 -16.60
CA SER A 101 -1.42 -9.30 -16.31
C SER A 101 -1.26 -10.26 -17.51
N ASN A 102 -0.02 -10.55 -17.89
CA ASN A 102 0.30 -11.50 -18.96
C ASN A 102 0.34 -12.97 -18.46
N GLY A 103 0.67 -13.93 -19.32
CA GLY A 103 0.84 -15.35 -18.97
C GLY A 103 1.88 -15.68 -17.89
N ARG A 104 2.65 -14.70 -17.41
CA ARG A 104 3.51 -14.82 -16.21
C ARG A 104 2.90 -14.18 -14.97
N GLY A 105 1.63 -13.78 -15.03
CA GLY A 105 0.90 -13.02 -14.01
C GLY A 105 1.42 -11.61 -13.78
N VAL A 106 2.18 -11.02 -14.72
CA VAL A 106 2.79 -9.69 -14.53
C VAL A 106 2.01 -8.65 -15.30
N ALA A 107 1.45 -7.67 -14.60
CA ALA A 107 0.97 -6.41 -15.17
C ALA A 107 2.07 -5.34 -14.98
N ALA A 108 2.46 -4.65 -16.05
CA ALA A 108 3.55 -3.67 -15.99
C ALA A 108 3.10 -2.30 -16.52
N LEU A 109 3.48 -1.25 -15.80
CA LEU A 109 3.29 0.15 -16.19
C LEU A 109 4.64 0.84 -16.30
N TYR A 110 4.88 1.48 -17.45
CA TYR A 110 6.10 2.25 -17.71
C TYR A 110 5.81 3.73 -17.47
N LEU A 111 6.55 4.35 -16.56
CA LEU A 111 6.46 5.77 -16.27
C LEU A 111 7.60 6.54 -16.96
N PRO A 112 7.34 7.77 -17.42
CA PRO A 112 8.38 8.62 -18.01
C PRO A 112 9.43 9.05 -16.96
N GLU A 113 10.63 9.39 -17.43
CA GLU A 113 11.82 9.72 -16.62
C GLU A 113 11.58 10.78 -15.54
N ASN A 114 10.72 11.77 -15.84
CA ASN A 114 10.43 12.90 -14.96
C ASN A 114 9.11 12.74 -14.20
N ALA A 115 8.58 11.52 -14.07
CA ALA A 115 7.29 11.29 -13.43
C ALA A 115 7.33 11.45 -11.90
N MET A 116 8.51 11.36 -11.28
CA MET A 116 8.65 11.38 -9.82
C MET A 116 9.33 12.68 -9.36
N PRO A 117 8.66 13.49 -8.53
CA PRO A 117 9.34 14.58 -7.82
C PRO A 117 10.39 14.02 -6.83
N PRO A 118 11.25 14.86 -6.25
CA PRO A 118 12.10 14.45 -5.13
C PRO A 118 11.25 13.98 -3.94
N GLY A 119 11.77 13.01 -3.17
CA GLY A 119 11.11 12.54 -1.93
C GLY A 119 10.79 11.04 -1.91
N ILE A 120 9.95 10.67 -0.94
CA ILE A 120 9.41 9.32 -0.78
C ILE A 120 8.09 9.24 -1.54
N HIS A 121 7.97 8.25 -2.40
CA HIS A 121 6.77 7.98 -3.19
C HIS A 121 6.14 6.68 -2.72
N ILE A 122 4.82 6.66 -2.55
CA ILE A 122 4.08 5.44 -2.28
C ILE A 122 3.30 5.08 -3.54
N PHE A 123 3.60 3.92 -4.11
CA PHE A 123 2.90 3.39 -5.27
C PHE A 123 1.95 2.30 -4.83
N THR A 124 0.71 2.36 -5.32
CA THR A 124 -0.31 1.34 -5.03
C THR A 124 -0.65 0.60 -6.32
N ALA A 125 -0.66 -0.72 -6.26
CA ALA A 125 -1.23 -1.58 -7.30
C ALA A 125 -2.53 -2.20 -6.77
N SER A 126 -3.61 -2.11 -7.54
CA SER A 126 -4.97 -2.48 -7.11
C SER A 126 -5.69 -3.32 -8.16
N ILE A 127 -6.35 -4.38 -7.73
CA ILE A 127 -7.35 -5.12 -8.51
C ILE A 127 -8.71 -4.70 -7.94
N GLU A 128 -9.55 -4.14 -8.81
CA GLU A 128 -10.87 -3.64 -8.43
C GLU A 128 -11.91 -4.18 -9.41
N ASN A 129 -13.04 -4.63 -8.87
CA ASN A 129 -14.20 -5.07 -9.65
C ASN A 129 -13.90 -6.21 -10.64
N ASP A 130 -12.90 -7.07 -10.37
CA ASP A 130 -12.69 -8.27 -11.19
C ASP A 130 -13.82 -9.29 -10.91
N PRO A 131 -14.43 -9.91 -11.93
CA PRO A 131 -15.49 -10.90 -11.71
C PRO A 131 -14.99 -12.17 -11.01
N ARG A 132 -13.68 -12.45 -11.05
CA ARG A 132 -13.06 -13.66 -10.49
C ARG A 132 -12.50 -13.45 -9.09
N PHE A 133 -12.12 -12.22 -8.74
CA PHE A 133 -11.35 -11.94 -7.54
C PHE A 133 -11.97 -10.87 -6.65
N ILE A 134 -11.80 -11.05 -5.34
CA ILE A 134 -12.06 -10.01 -4.35
C ILE A 134 -11.07 -8.87 -4.59
N ASP A 135 -11.53 -7.64 -4.38
CA ASP A 135 -10.70 -6.45 -4.51
C ASP A 135 -9.48 -6.55 -3.59
N SER A 136 -8.30 -6.24 -4.12
CA SER A 136 -7.02 -6.35 -3.42
C SER A 136 -6.09 -5.23 -3.80
N ARG A 137 -5.25 -4.77 -2.86
CA ARG A 137 -4.27 -3.70 -3.08
C ARG A 137 -2.96 -4.02 -2.38
N GLU A 138 -1.86 -3.57 -2.96
CA GLU A 138 -0.53 -3.66 -2.38
C GLU A 138 0.23 -2.35 -2.61
N GLU A 139 0.98 -1.92 -1.60
CA GLU A 139 1.74 -0.67 -1.61
C GLU A 139 3.25 -0.92 -1.62
N VAL A 140 3.99 -0.05 -2.29
CA VAL A 140 5.45 0.01 -2.20
C VAL A 140 5.91 1.45 -2.00
N SER A 141 6.68 1.67 -0.93
CA SER A 141 7.33 2.95 -0.66
C SER A 141 8.72 2.98 -1.28
N VAL A 142 9.02 4.02 -2.04
CA VAL A 142 10.24 4.16 -2.82
C VAL A 142 10.84 5.53 -2.61
N LYS A 143 12.12 5.59 -2.25
CA LYS A 143 12.91 6.82 -2.24
C LYS A 143 13.88 6.81 -3.42
N GLY A 144 13.84 7.83 -4.26
CA GLY A 144 14.77 7.99 -5.38
C GLY A 144 16.22 8.13 -4.89
N SER A 145 17.17 7.58 -5.65
CA SER A 145 18.60 7.80 -5.44
C SER A 145 19.30 8.01 -6.78
N ASN A 146 20.38 8.79 -6.74
CA ASN A 146 21.26 9.04 -7.87
C ASN A 146 22.49 8.14 -7.76
N PHE A 147 22.69 7.29 -8.76
CA PHE A 147 23.86 6.44 -8.86
C PHE A 147 24.77 6.93 -9.98
N ASN A 148 25.99 7.32 -9.63
CA ASN A 148 27.03 7.72 -10.58
C ASN A 148 28.20 6.74 -10.49
N MET A 149 28.66 6.28 -11.65
CA MET A 149 29.87 5.46 -11.77
C MET A 149 30.77 6.08 -12.82
N SER A 150 32.02 6.35 -12.44
CA SER A 150 33.06 6.78 -13.36
C SER A 150 34.27 5.82 -13.31
N LEU A 151 35.00 5.77 -14.43
CA LEU A 151 36.20 4.97 -14.56
C LEU A 151 37.36 5.90 -14.83
N GLU A 152 38.37 5.84 -13.98
CA GLU A 152 39.63 6.53 -14.16
C GLU A 152 40.73 5.53 -14.49
N SER A 153 41.63 5.88 -15.39
CA SER A 153 42.76 5.04 -15.78
C SER A 153 44.05 5.81 -15.58
N GLU A 154 44.91 5.27 -14.72
CA GLU A 154 46.23 5.83 -14.45
C GLU A 154 47.29 4.76 -14.71
N GLY A 155 47.97 4.87 -15.86
CA GLY A 155 48.93 3.87 -16.33
C GLY A 155 48.26 2.51 -16.60
N SER A 156 48.60 1.50 -15.80
CA SER A 156 48.01 0.16 -15.87
C SER A 156 46.87 -0.07 -14.87
N ALA A 157 46.67 0.86 -13.92
CA ALA A 157 45.60 0.78 -12.93
C ALA A 157 44.31 1.35 -13.50
N ARG A 158 43.19 0.71 -13.15
CA ARG A 158 41.83 1.21 -13.41
C ARG A 158 41.13 1.38 -12.08
N GLN A 159 40.63 2.58 -11.83
CA GLN A 159 39.87 2.91 -10.63
C GLN A 159 38.41 3.12 -11.01
N VAL A 160 37.51 2.46 -10.28
CA VAL A 160 36.07 2.67 -10.42
C VAL A 160 35.62 3.52 -9.25
N HIS A 161 35.14 4.72 -9.54
CA HIS A 161 34.55 5.61 -8.55
C HIS A 161 33.04 5.43 -8.60
N ILE A 162 32.44 5.11 -7.46
CA ILE A 162 30.99 4.94 -7.33
C ILE A 162 30.51 5.94 -6.29
N THR A 163 29.53 6.76 -6.68
CA THR A 163 28.84 7.69 -5.79
C THR A 163 27.37 7.36 -5.81
N LEU A 164 26.80 7.17 -4.62
CA LEU A 164 25.36 7.02 -4.43
C LEU A 164 24.86 8.14 -3.52
N SER A 165 23.89 8.88 -4.01
CA SER A 165 23.31 10.04 -3.34
C SER A 165 21.79 10.00 -3.36
N THR A 166 21.18 10.74 -2.45
CA THR A 166 19.74 11.00 -2.37
C THR A 166 19.53 12.50 -2.24
N THR A 167 18.32 12.96 -2.50
CA THR A 167 17.93 14.34 -2.20
C THR A 167 17.39 14.42 -0.76
N ASP A 168 17.75 15.46 -0.03
CA ASP A 168 17.12 15.84 1.24
C ASP A 168 15.80 16.60 1.00
N ASP A 169 15.11 16.97 2.08
CA ASP A 169 13.82 17.68 2.00
C ASP A 169 13.96 19.11 1.43
N GLU A 170 15.19 19.64 1.38
CA GLU A 170 15.51 20.98 0.85
C GLU A 170 15.94 20.93 -0.63
N GLY A 171 16.06 19.75 -1.23
CA GLY A 171 16.51 19.58 -2.60
C GLY A 171 18.02 19.39 -2.78
N ASN A 172 18.79 19.32 -1.70
CA ASN A 172 20.24 19.13 -1.77
C ASN A 172 20.61 17.66 -1.90
N GLU A 173 21.69 17.40 -2.64
CA GLU A 173 22.21 16.05 -2.82
C GLU A 173 23.09 15.64 -1.61
N ILE A 174 22.68 14.60 -0.90
CA ILE A 174 23.38 14.03 0.26
C ILE A 174 23.76 12.56 -0.01
N PRO A 175 24.81 12.00 0.64
CA PRO A 175 25.13 10.59 0.52
C PRO A 175 23.95 9.70 0.96
N ALA A 176 23.67 8.64 0.21
CA ALA A 176 22.62 7.68 0.59
C ALA A 176 23.10 6.80 1.76
N PRO A 177 22.43 6.83 2.93
CA PRO A 177 22.85 6.04 4.09
C PRO A 177 22.44 4.56 3.95
N GLU A 178 23.27 3.66 4.47
CA GLU A 178 22.95 2.24 4.68
C GLU A 178 22.60 1.45 3.39
N VAL A 179 23.24 1.78 2.25
CA VAL A 179 23.02 1.06 0.99
C VAL A 179 24.20 0.15 0.64
N ASP A 180 23.91 -1.12 0.38
CA ASP A 180 24.87 -2.07 -0.15
C ASP A 180 25.10 -1.85 -1.66
N VAL A 181 26.37 -1.63 -2.04
CA VAL A 181 26.80 -1.50 -3.44
C VAL A 181 27.56 -2.75 -3.86
N ASN A 182 27.01 -3.48 -4.84
CA ASN A 182 27.64 -4.68 -5.39
C ASN A 182 28.22 -4.40 -6.78
N LEU A 183 29.55 -4.44 -6.91
CA LEU A 183 30.26 -4.26 -8.18
C LEU A 183 30.66 -5.61 -8.78
N TYR A 184 30.15 -5.92 -9.97
CA TYR A 184 30.54 -7.11 -10.74
C TYR A 184 31.45 -6.74 -11.90
N VAL A 185 32.68 -7.26 -11.91
CA VAL A 185 33.65 -7.04 -12.98
C VAL A 185 33.77 -8.29 -13.85
N LYS A 186 33.31 -8.21 -15.10
CA LYS A 186 33.44 -9.30 -16.08
C LYS A 186 34.90 -9.41 -16.55
N ARG A 187 35.51 -10.58 -16.41
CA ARG A 187 36.81 -10.89 -17.01
C ARG A 187 36.66 -11.11 -18.52
N MET A 188 37.55 -10.51 -19.30
CA MET A 188 37.54 -10.59 -20.77
C MET A 188 38.31 -11.81 -21.32
N PHE A 189 39.06 -12.54 -20.49
CA PHE A 189 39.82 -13.73 -20.90
C PHE A 189 39.68 -14.84 -19.86
N GLY A 190 39.18 -15.98 -20.35
CA GLY A 190 38.98 -17.26 -19.69
C GLY A 190 38.57 -18.27 -20.75
#